data_AF-A0A958H5M2-F1
#
_entry.id   AF-A0A958H5M2-F1
#
_cell.length_a   1.000
_cell.length_b   1.000
_cell.length_c   1.000
_cell.angle_alpha   90.00
_cell.angle_beta   90.00
_cell.angle_gamma   90.00
#
_symmetry.space_group_name_H-M   'P 1'
#
loop_
_entity.id
_entity.type
_entity.pdbx_description
1 polymer ?
#
loop_
_entity_poly.entity_id
_entity_poly.type
_entity_poly.pdbx_seq_one_letter_code
_entity_poly.pdbx_strand_id
1 'polypeptide(L)'
;QFYSDTFGQPPAGMWPAEGAVAQQIVNMVGNAGIQWMATDEEVLARSLGQSGFARNAEETVLDADALYRPYIASTPNNQVYTVFRDKVLSDKVGFTYSGTPGKEAARDFVDRLLAIRQQLNDQAVDGLRPSQGPHLVSVILDGENAWENYDNDGKEFLNEVYRLLEEEAAAGTIQTITPSAFIEQFPDQPALDSLWAGSWV
;
A
#
# COMPACT_ATOMS: atom_id res chain seq x y z
N GLN A 1 23.48 5.92 -6.10
CA GLN A 1 24.88 5.52 -5.86
C GLN A 1 24.99 4.47 -4.76
N PHE A 2 24.83 4.82 -3.47
CA PHE A 2 24.95 3.87 -2.34
C PHE A 2 24.17 2.55 -2.52
N TYR A 3 22.89 2.62 -2.92
CA TYR A 3 22.07 1.44 -3.17
C TYR A 3 22.70 0.54 -4.25
N SER A 4 23.12 1.11 -5.37
CA SER A 4 23.72 0.36 -6.48
C SER A 4 25.06 -0.25 -6.12
N ASP A 5 25.87 0.44 -5.33
CA ASP A 5 27.15 -0.09 -4.86
C ASP A 5 26.94 -1.26 -3.89
N THR A 6 25.85 -1.23 -3.11
CA THR A 6 25.52 -2.27 -2.13
C THR A 6 24.84 -3.49 -2.76
N PHE A 7 23.88 -3.26 -3.66
CA PHE A 7 23.00 -4.30 -4.21
C PHE A 7 23.30 -4.67 -5.67
N GLY A 8 24.27 -4.02 -6.31
CA GLY A 8 24.70 -4.33 -7.69
C GLY A 8 23.74 -3.87 -8.80
N GLN A 9 22.67 -3.16 -8.46
CA GLN A 9 21.64 -2.69 -9.40
C GLN A 9 21.01 -1.37 -8.95
N PRO A 10 20.48 -0.53 -9.85
CA PRO A 10 19.73 0.67 -9.46
C PRO A 10 18.43 0.32 -8.71
N PRO A 11 18.00 1.14 -7.74
CA PRO A 11 16.71 0.94 -7.08
C PRO A 11 15.58 1.24 -8.07
N ALA A 12 14.59 0.35 -8.16
CA ALA A 12 13.38 0.58 -8.93
C ALA A 12 12.34 1.42 -8.17
N GLY A 13 12.37 1.34 -6.85
CA GLY A 13 11.41 1.98 -5.96
C GLY A 13 12.05 2.85 -4.91
N MET A 14 11.28 3.74 -4.32
CA MET A 14 11.72 4.49 -3.17
C MET A 14 10.65 4.62 -2.09
N TRP A 15 11.17 4.70 -0.88
CA TRP A 15 10.45 5.19 0.28
C TRP A 15 10.89 6.65 0.51
N PRO A 16 10.06 7.66 0.19
CA PRO A 16 10.36 9.05 0.54
C PRO A 16 10.42 9.19 2.06
N ALA A 17 11.34 10.01 2.58
CA ALA A 17 11.43 10.25 4.02
C ALA A 17 10.06 10.69 4.57
N GLU A 18 9.58 10.01 5.60
CA GLU A 18 8.23 10.20 6.16
C GLU A 18 7.08 10.08 5.15
N GLY A 19 7.26 9.31 4.07
CA GLY A 19 6.30 9.27 2.97
C GLY A 19 6.06 10.64 2.32
N ALA A 20 6.96 11.61 2.51
CA ALA A 20 6.76 12.98 2.07
C ALA A 20 6.86 13.11 0.56
N VAL A 21 5.76 13.54 -0.06
CA VAL A 21 5.64 13.71 -1.51
C VAL A 21 5.00 15.03 -1.86
N ALA A 22 5.20 15.46 -3.10
CA ALA A 22 4.52 16.60 -3.74
C ALA A 22 4.72 16.50 -5.26
N GLN A 23 3.87 17.17 -6.04
CA GLN A 23 4.02 17.23 -7.50
C GLN A 23 5.44 17.59 -7.97
N GLN A 24 6.14 18.46 -7.24
CA GLN A 24 7.47 18.95 -7.56
C GLN A 24 8.54 17.85 -7.47
N ILE A 25 8.36 16.82 -6.64
CA ILE A 25 9.37 15.78 -6.45
C ILE A 25 9.37 14.74 -7.58
N VAL A 26 8.26 14.59 -8.31
CA VAL A 26 8.08 13.58 -9.36
C VAL A 26 9.20 13.64 -10.41
N ASN A 27 9.57 14.86 -10.84
CA ASN A 27 10.67 15.04 -11.78
C ASN A 27 12.03 14.66 -11.17
N MET A 28 12.25 15.00 -9.90
CA MET A 28 13.52 14.69 -9.22
C MET A 28 13.72 13.18 -9.08
N VAL A 29 12.66 12.47 -8.66
CA VAL A 29 12.72 11.02 -8.44
C VAL A 29 12.75 10.26 -9.77
N GLY A 30 11.99 10.69 -10.78
CA GLY A 30 12.01 10.09 -12.12
C GLY A 30 13.38 10.25 -12.81
N ASN A 31 14.00 11.44 -12.72
CA ASN A 31 15.35 11.67 -13.24
C ASN A 31 16.42 10.80 -12.56
N ALA A 32 16.17 10.35 -11.33
CA ALA A 32 17.05 9.43 -10.61
C ALA A 32 16.83 7.95 -11.01
N GLY A 33 15.90 7.67 -11.93
CA GLY A 33 15.56 6.32 -12.40
C GLY A 33 14.56 5.58 -11.50
N ILE A 34 13.94 6.25 -10.54
CA ILE A 34 12.91 5.64 -9.68
C ILE A 34 11.61 5.49 -10.47
N GLN A 35 11.07 4.28 -10.47
CA GLN A 35 9.84 3.92 -11.18
C GLN A 35 8.61 4.01 -10.28
N TRP A 36 8.77 3.77 -8.98
CA TRP A 36 7.67 3.88 -8.03
C TRP A 36 8.06 4.47 -6.68
N MET A 37 7.10 5.08 -5.99
CA MET A 37 7.25 5.58 -4.62
C MET A 37 6.03 5.27 -3.76
N ALA A 38 6.20 5.30 -2.44
CA ALA A 38 5.16 5.00 -1.46
C ALA A 38 4.78 6.23 -0.61
N THR A 39 3.50 6.39 -0.27
CA THR A 39 3.01 7.48 0.60
C THR A 39 1.66 7.13 1.27
N ASP A 40 1.01 8.12 1.88
CA ASP A 40 -0.19 7.97 2.72
C ASP A 40 -1.52 8.06 1.96
N GLU A 41 -2.55 7.34 2.41
CA GLU A 41 -3.91 7.43 1.85
C GLU A 41 -4.50 8.85 1.93
N GLU A 42 -4.13 9.66 2.91
CA GLU A 42 -4.58 11.05 2.99
C GLU A 42 -4.02 11.91 1.84
N VAL A 43 -2.79 11.61 1.39
CA VAL A 43 -2.22 12.24 0.20
C VAL A 43 -3.03 11.86 -1.04
N LEU A 44 -3.40 10.58 -1.19
CA LEU A 44 -4.27 10.16 -2.29
C LEU A 44 -5.62 10.87 -2.23
N ALA A 45 -6.29 10.84 -1.07
CA ALA A 45 -7.60 11.44 -0.90
C ALA A 45 -7.59 12.90 -1.34
N ARG A 46 -6.62 13.69 -0.88
CA ARG A 46 -6.48 15.10 -1.29
C ARG A 46 -6.13 15.27 -2.77
N SER A 47 -5.30 14.38 -3.32
CA SER A 47 -4.98 14.37 -4.77
C SER A 47 -6.22 14.08 -5.62
N LEU A 48 -7.19 13.32 -5.10
CA LEU A 48 -8.48 13.03 -5.71
C LEU A 48 -9.57 14.09 -5.39
N GLY A 49 -9.23 15.17 -4.68
CA GLY A 49 -10.19 16.20 -4.26
C GLY A 49 -11.14 15.76 -3.14
N GLN A 50 -10.79 14.72 -2.41
CA GLN A 50 -11.52 14.18 -1.27
C GLN A 50 -10.90 14.65 0.06
N SER A 51 -11.68 14.65 1.14
CA SER A 51 -11.19 14.98 2.48
C SER A 51 -10.52 13.80 3.20
N GLY A 52 -10.71 12.58 2.70
CA GLY A 52 -10.25 11.33 3.30
C GLY A 52 -11.08 10.14 2.83
N PHE A 53 -10.61 8.94 3.12
CA PHE A 53 -11.35 7.71 2.84
C PHE A 53 -12.26 7.34 4.01
N ALA A 54 -13.57 7.37 3.78
CA ALA A 54 -14.54 6.91 4.76
C ALA A 54 -14.46 5.38 4.93
N ARG A 55 -14.72 4.89 6.14
CA ARG A 55 -14.66 3.47 6.50
C ARG A 55 -15.99 3.01 7.13
N ASN A 56 -16.32 1.73 6.99
CA ASN A 56 -17.47 1.11 7.67
C ASN A 56 -17.15 0.78 9.14
N ALA A 57 -18.07 0.10 9.83
CA ALA A 57 -17.91 -0.28 11.24
C ALA A 57 -16.76 -1.27 11.47
N GLU A 58 -16.41 -2.06 10.45
CA GLU A 58 -15.30 -2.99 10.40
C GLU A 58 -13.98 -2.33 9.96
N GLU A 59 -13.94 -0.99 9.89
CA GLU A 59 -12.80 -0.17 9.48
C GLU A 59 -12.34 -0.41 8.02
N THR A 60 -13.20 -1.00 7.19
CA THR A 60 -12.96 -1.23 5.75
C THR A 60 -13.34 0.02 4.96
N VAL A 61 -12.46 0.45 4.06
CA VAL A 61 -12.67 1.64 3.22
C VAL A 61 -13.90 1.47 2.32
N LEU A 62 -14.82 2.43 2.37
CA LEU A 62 -16.04 2.42 1.57
C LEU A 62 -15.76 2.60 0.08
N ASP A 63 -14.82 3.49 -0.28
CA ASP A 63 -14.33 3.68 -1.65
C ASP A 63 -13.08 2.83 -1.93
N ALA A 64 -13.21 1.52 -1.73
CA ALA A 64 -12.10 0.57 -1.82
C ALA A 64 -11.42 0.58 -3.20
N ASP A 65 -12.20 0.68 -4.27
CA ASP A 65 -11.68 0.74 -5.65
C ASP A 65 -10.72 1.92 -5.88
N ALA A 66 -10.95 3.07 -5.23
CA ALA A 66 -10.04 4.20 -5.33
C ALA A 66 -8.75 4.00 -4.53
N LEU A 67 -8.83 3.48 -3.29
CA LEU A 67 -7.63 3.36 -2.45
C LEU A 67 -6.68 2.23 -2.92
N TYR A 68 -7.23 1.05 -3.22
CA TYR A 68 -6.41 -0.17 -3.38
C TYR A 68 -5.86 -0.34 -4.80
N ARG A 69 -5.14 0.67 -5.30
CA ARG A 69 -4.39 0.61 -6.55
C ARG A 69 -3.26 1.64 -6.58
N PRO A 70 -2.21 1.39 -7.37
CA PRO A 70 -1.26 2.45 -7.71
C PRO A 70 -1.93 3.56 -8.53
N TYR A 71 -1.34 4.75 -8.50
CA TYR A 71 -1.64 5.84 -9.41
C TYR A 71 -0.38 6.35 -10.10
N ILE A 72 -0.52 6.93 -11.29
CA ILE A 72 0.60 7.54 -12.02
C ILE A 72 0.65 9.04 -11.71
N ALA A 73 1.70 9.47 -11.03
CA ALA A 73 2.03 10.88 -10.88
C ALA A 73 2.95 11.32 -12.03
N SER A 74 2.51 12.29 -12.82
CA SER A 74 3.18 12.69 -14.05
C SER A 74 3.62 14.14 -14.07
N THR A 75 4.66 14.41 -14.84
CA THR A 75 5.17 15.72 -15.23
C THR A 75 5.44 15.69 -16.74
N PRO A 76 5.76 16.81 -17.40
CA PRO A 76 6.10 16.80 -18.83
C PRO A 76 7.26 15.87 -19.21
N ASN A 77 8.16 15.54 -18.27
CA ASN A 77 9.39 14.79 -18.56
C ASN A 77 9.44 13.40 -17.92
N ASN A 78 8.66 13.16 -16.86
CA ASN A 78 8.73 11.94 -16.06
C ASN A 78 7.35 11.52 -15.57
N GLN A 79 7.19 10.21 -15.36
CA GLN A 79 6.06 9.62 -14.66
C GLN A 79 6.58 8.64 -13.61
N VAL A 80 5.91 8.58 -12.47
CA VAL A 80 6.26 7.68 -11.36
C VAL A 80 4.99 7.08 -10.78
N TYR A 81 4.98 5.77 -10.63
CA TYR A 81 3.88 5.07 -9.97
C TYR A 81 3.91 5.38 -8.47
N THR A 82 2.77 5.67 -7.88
CA THR A 82 2.64 6.00 -6.47
C THR A 82 1.70 4.98 -5.85
N VAL A 83 2.19 4.27 -4.83
CA VAL A 83 1.38 3.35 -4.02
C VAL A 83 1.03 4.02 -2.69
N PHE A 84 -0.18 3.78 -2.22
CA PHE A 84 -0.72 4.43 -1.03
C PHE A 84 -1.03 3.37 0.01
N ARG A 85 -0.60 3.61 1.25
CA ARG A 85 -0.83 2.67 2.36
C ARG A 85 -2.29 2.65 2.76
N ASP A 86 -2.81 1.50 3.18
CA ASP A 86 -3.96 1.51 4.08
C ASP A 86 -3.47 1.96 5.46
N LYS A 87 -3.89 3.14 5.90
CA LYS A 87 -3.40 3.74 7.15
C LYS A 87 -3.77 2.88 8.35
N VAL A 88 -5.04 2.48 8.46
CA VAL A 88 -5.57 1.71 9.60
C VAL A 88 -4.91 0.34 9.69
N LEU A 89 -4.82 -0.40 8.59
CA LEU A 89 -4.20 -1.72 8.58
C LEU A 89 -2.71 -1.65 8.92
N SER A 90 -2.01 -0.65 8.37
CA SER A 90 -0.59 -0.42 8.67
C SER A 90 -0.37 0.02 10.12
N ASP A 91 -1.24 0.88 10.68
CA ASP A 91 -1.17 1.31 12.09
C ASP A 91 -1.51 0.17 13.05
N LYS A 92 -2.36 -0.77 12.65
CA LYS A 92 -2.60 -1.98 13.46
C LYS A 92 -1.34 -2.81 13.62
N VAL A 93 -0.59 -3.02 12.53
CA VAL A 93 0.73 -3.68 12.60
C VAL A 93 1.73 -2.84 13.40
N GLY A 94 1.73 -1.52 13.22
CA GLY A 94 2.68 -0.64 13.89
C GLY A 94 2.46 -0.52 15.40
N PHE A 95 1.20 -0.46 15.85
CA PHE A 95 0.87 0.05 17.18
C PHE A 95 -0.19 -0.74 17.94
N THR A 96 -1.03 -1.54 17.27
CA THR A 96 -2.17 -2.20 17.93
C THR A 96 -1.89 -3.67 18.24
N TYR A 97 -1.40 -4.41 17.25
CA TYR A 97 -1.24 -5.85 17.31
C TYR A 97 -0.12 -6.30 18.26
N SER A 98 0.79 -5.42 18.64
CA SER A 98 1.78 -5.67 19.69
C SER A 98 1.14 -6.01 21.04
N GLY A 99 -0.08 -5.52 21.31
CA GLY A 99 -0.86 -5.83 22.51
C GLY A 99 -1.73 -7.09 22.41
N THR A 100 -1.67 -7.83 21.29
CA THR A 100 -2.55 -8.97 20.98
C THR A 100 -1.71 -10.23 20.76
N PRO A 101 -2.16 -11.43 21.16
CA PRO A 101 -1.47 -12.68 20.82
C PRO A 101 -1.18 -12.78 19.32
N GLY A 102 0.02 -13.18 18.94
CA GLY A 102 0.51 -13.04 17.56
C GLY A 102 -0.38 -13.75 16.55
N LYS A 103 -0.91 -14.93 16.89
CA LYS A 103 -1.86 -15.66 16.03
C LYS A 103 -3.21 -14.97 15.86
N GLU A 104 -3.72 -14.35 16.93
CA GLU A 104 -4.99 -13.62 16.87
C GLU A 104 -4.83 -12.34 16.04
N ALA A 105 -3.73 -11.61 16.22
CA ALA A 105 -3.37 -10.46 15.41
C ALA A 105 -3.19 -10.80 13.93
N ALA A 106 -2.53 -11.92 13.63
CA ALA A 106 -2.34 -12.40 12.26
C ALA A 106 -3.67 -12.78 11.61
N ARG A 107 -4.58 -13.39 12.37
CA ARG A 107 -5.92 -13.71 11.90
C ARG A 107 -6.73 -12.45 11.59
N ASP A 108 -6.75 -11.48 12.50
CA ASP A 108 -7.42 -10.18 12.28
C ASP A 108 -6.85 -9.45 11.05
N PHE A 109 -5.52 -9.48 10.86
CA PHE A 109 -4.86 -8.93 9.69
C PHE A 109 -5.38 -9.52 8.37
N VAL A 110 -5.45 -10.86 8.27
CA VAL A 110 -5.92 -11.53 7.05
C VAL A 110 -7.44 -11.36 6.86
N ASP A 111 -8.23 -11.43 7.94
CA ASP A 111 -9.67 -11.21 7.88
C ASP A 111 -10.00 -9.79 7.34
N ARG A 112 -9.18 -8.79 7.66
CA ARG A 112 -9.31 -7.44 7.08
C ARG A 112 -8.98 -7.39 5.59
N LEU A 113 -7.95 -8.10 5.14
CA LEU A 113 -7.67 -8.21 3.70
C LEU A 113 -8.85 -8.87 2.95
N LEU A 114 -9.47 -9.88 3.55
CA LEU A 114 -10.65 -10.53 3.01
C LEU A 114 -11.88 -9.62 3.00
N ALA A 115 -12.07 -8.80 4.04
CA ALA A 115 -13.12 -7.78 4.08
C ALA A 115 -12.93 -6.72 2.98
N ILE A 116 -11.70 -6.28 2.73
CA ILE A 116 -11.34 -5.39 1.62
C ILE A 116 -11.72 -6.04 0.28
N ARG A 117 -11.34 -7.30 0.06
CA ARG A 117 -11.70 -8.04 -1.16
C ARG A 117 -13.22 -8.15 -1.32
N GLN A 118 -13.96 -8.40 -0.25
CA GLN A 118 -15.42 -8.45 -0.31
C GLN A 118 -16.01 -7.10 -0.73
N GLN A 119 -15.57 -6.01 -0.11
CA GLN A 119 -15.99 -4.65 -0.47
C GLN A 119 -15.71 -4.32 -1.94
N LEU A 120 -14.54 -4.72 -2.46
CA LEU A 120 -14.19 -4.56 -3.87
C LEU A 120 -15.13 -5.34 -4.81
N ASN A 121 -15.50 -6.56 -4.43
CA ASN A 121 -16.45 -7.37 -5.20
C ASN A 121 -17.85 -6.74 -5.21
N ASP A 122 -18.31 -6.24 -4.06
CA ASP A 122 -19.62 -5.61 -3.93
C ASP A 122 -19.71 -4.35 -4.82
N GLN A 123 -18.66 -3.51 -4.80
CA GLN A 123 -18.57 -2.32 -5.66
C GLN A 123 -18.53 -2.64 -7.17
N ALA A 124 -17.92 -3.75 -7.55
CA ALA A 124 -17.88 -4.18 -8.95
C ALA A 124 -19.27 -4.62 -9.45
N VAL A 125 -20.07 -5.27 -8.60
CA VAL A 125 -21.44 -5.71 -8.93
C VAL A 125 -22.39 -4.51 -9.09
N ASP A 126 -22.22 -3.46 -8.30
CA ASP A 126 -23.04 -2.25 -8.35
C ASP A 126 -22.81 -1.38 -9.61
N GLY A 127 -21.88 -1.78 -10.50
CA GLY A 127 -21.60 -1.08 -11.76
C GLY A 127 -20.95 0.29 -11.57
N LEU A 128 -20.48 0.59 -10.35
CA LEU A 128 -19.93 1.90 -9.99
C LEU A 128 -18.59 2.17 -10.68
N ARG A 129 -17.83 1.14 -11.05
CA ARG A 129 -16.62 1.17 -11.91
C ARG A 129 -16.29 -0.25 -12.41
N PRO A 130 -16.03 -0.50 -13.70
CA PRO A 130 -15.44 -1.76 -14.15
C PRO A 130 -14.04 -1.87 -13.54
N SER A 131 -13.73 -2.94 -12.79
CA SER A 131 -12.38 -3.13 -12.26
C SER A 131 -11.40 -3.35 -13.42
N GLN A 132 -10.51 -2.38 -13.63
CA GLN A 132 -9.48 -2.44 -14.68
C GLN A 132 -8.25 -3.25 -14.23
N GLY A 133 -8.48 -4.45 -13.71
CA GLY A 133 -7.42 -5.33 -13.20
C GLY A 133 -7.50 -5.58 -11.69
N PRO A 134 -6.49 -6.28 -11.13
CA PRO A 134 -6.44 -6.57 -9.70
C PRO A 134 -6.17 -5.31 -8.89
N HIS A 135 -6.62 -5.34 -7.64
CA HIS A 135 -6.34 -4.31 -6.65
C HIS A 135 -5.04 -4.62 -5.90
N LEU A 136 -4.37 -3.59 -5.40
CA LEU A 136 -3.15 -3.68 -4.61
C LEU A 136 -3.40 -3.08 -3.22
N VAL A 137 -3.39 -3.92 -2.20
CA VAL A 137 -3.40 -3.46 -0.79
C VAL A 137 -1.96 -3.28 -0.34
N SER A 138 -1.60 -2.05 0.05
CA SER A 138 -0.25 -1.76 0.53
C SER A 138 -0.25 -1.55 2.04
N VAL A 139 0.55 -2.35 2.75
CA VAL A 139 0.78 -2.23 4.20
C VAL A 139 2.19 -1.71 4.39
N ILE A 140 2.29 -0.46 4.82
CA ILE A 140 3.49 0.37 4.73
C ILE A 140 3.59 1.06 6.09
N LEU A 141 4.58 0.67 6.90
CA LEU A 141 4.80 1.18 8.25
C LEU A 141 6.30 1.22 8.55
N ASP A 142 6.65 1.94 9.61
CA ASP A 142 8.02 1.94 10.10
C ASP A 142 8.36 0.60 10.77
N GLY A 143 9.55 0.08 10.47
CA GLY A 143 10.06 -1.14 11.09
C GLY A 143 10.55 -0.92 12.52
N GLU A 144 10.90 0.31 12.93
CA GLU A 144 11.41 0.56 14.28
C GLU A 144 10.31 0.47 15.35
N ASN A 145 9.10 0.94 15.03
CA ASN A 145 8.02 1.07 16.00
C ASN A 145 7.34 -0.27 16.36
N ALA A 146 7.28 -1.19 15.40
CA ALA A 146 6.50 -2.41 15.58
C ALA A 146 7.24 -3.42 16.47
N TRP A 147 8.37 -3.94 15.99
CA TRP A 147 8.83 -5.26 16.41
C TRP A 147 9.29 -5.36 17.86
N GLU A 148 9.90 -4.30 18.41
CA GLU A 148 10.34 -4.27 19.81
C GLU A 148 9.20 -4.34 20.83
N ASN A 149 7.98 -3.99 20.40
CA ASN A 149 6.80 -3.97 21.26
C ASN A 149 6.01 -5.29 21.22
N TYR A 150 6.25 -6.15 20.23
CA TYR A 150 5.63 -7.47 20.17
C TYR A 150 6.36 -8.47 21.06
N ASP A 151 5.63 -9.45 21.59
CA ASP A 151 6.27 -10.61 22.21
C ASP A 151 7.19 -11.34 21.22
N ASN A 152 8.39 -11.68 21.68
CA ASN A 152 9.43 -12.35 20.89
C ASN A 152 9.72 -11.68 19.54
N ASP A 153 9.81 -10.34 19.50
CA ASP A 153 10.10 -9.55 18.31
C ASP A 153 9.09 -9.78 17.16
N GLY A 154 7.84 -10.11 17.50
CA GLY A 154 6.77 -10.34 16.52
C GLY A 154 6.86 -11.66 15.76
N LYS A 155 7.74 -12.59 16.16
CA LYS A 155 7.95 -13.87 15.44
C LYS A 155 6.68 -14.70 15.27
N GLU A 156 5.83 -14.78 16.31
CA GLU A 156 4.58 -15.54 16.19
C GLU A 156 3.64 -14.88 15.18
N PHE A 157 3.47 -13.55 15.27
CA PHE A 157 2.66 -12.78 14.33
C PHE A 157 3.15 -12.93 12.89
N LEU A 158 4.44 -12.69 12.63
CA LEU A 158 5.02 -12.73 11.28
C LEU A 158 4.91 -14.13 10.66
N ASN A 159 5.27 -15.18 11.41
CA ASN A 159 5.17 -16.55 10.91
C ASN A 159 3.73 -16.94 10.59
N GLU A 160 2.77 -16.52 11.43
CA GLU A 160 1.36 -16.81 11.21
C GLU A 160 0.79 -16.01 10.03
N VAL A 161 1.16 -14.73 9.87
CA VAL A 161 0.78 -13.92 8.70
C VAL A 161 1.29 -14.57 7.42
N TYR A 162 2.56 -14.99 7.36
CA TYR A 162 3.09 -15.66 6.18
C TYR A 162 2.37 -16.97 5.89
N ARG A 163 2.11 -17.80 6.91
CA ARG A 163 1.37 -19.05 6.76
C ARG A 163 -0.03 -18.81 6.19
N LEU A 164 -0.78 -17.85 6.74
CA LEU A 164 -2.13 -17.52 6.29
C LEU A 164 -2.13 -16.93 4.86
N LEU A 165 -1.18 -16.05 4.53
CA LEU A 165 -1.07 -15.50 3.18
C LEU A 165 -0.71 -16.56 2.14
N GLU A 166 0.09 -17.57 2.49
CA GLU A 166 0.36 -18.73 1.62
C GLU A 166 -0.90 -19.57 1.39
N GLU A 167 -1.74 -19.76 2.41
CA GLU A 167 -3.02 -20.46 2.28
C GLU A 167 -4.00 -19.71 1.37
N GLU A 168 -4.12 -18.39 1.53
CA GLU A 168 -4.94 -17.54 0.66
C GLU A 168 -4.39 -17.50 -0.78
N ALA A 169 -3.06 -17.53 -0.96
CA ALA A 169 -2.47 -17.65 -2.29
C ALA A 169 -2.79 -19.00 -2.95
N ALA A 170 -2.71 -20.10 -2.21
CA ALA A 170 -3.09 -21.43 -2.70
C ALA A 170 -4.60 -21.52 -3.01
N ALA A 171 -5.43 -20.78 -2.29
CA ALA A 171 -6.86 -20.67 -2.54
C ALA A 171 -7.22 -19.72 -3.71
N GLY A 172 -6.26 -18.95 -4.23
CA GLY A 172 -6.47 -17.96 -5.30
C GLY A 172 -7.21 -16.69 -4.85
N THR A 173 -7.16 -16.38 -3.54
CA THR A 173 -7.85 -15.24 -2.93
C THR A 173 -6.94 -14.04 -2.69
N ILE A 174 -5.70 -14.24 -2.25
CA ILE A 174 -4.73 -13.17 -2.02
C ILE A 174 -3.38 -13.59 -2.59
N GLN A 175 -2.75 -12.72 -3.38
CA GLN A 175 -1.39 -12.94 -3.86
C GLN A 175 -0.46 -11.88 -3.27
N THR A 176 0.67 -12.31 -2.71
CA THR A 176 1.75 -11.40 -2.32
C THR A 176 2.60 -11.06 -3.55
N ILE A 177 2.90 -9.78 -3.73
CA ILE A 177 3.61 -9.27 -4.91
C ILE A 177 4.43 -8.04 -4.54
N THR A 178 5.55 -7.81 -5.23
CA THR A 178 6.32 -6.57 -5.07
C THR A 178 5.69 -5.45 -5.89
N PRO A 179 5.85 -4.17 -5.51
CA PRO A 179 5.32 -3.06 -6.31
C PRO A 179 5.86 -3.06 -7.75
N SER A 180 7.15 -3.34 -7.95
CA SER A 180 7.76 -3.46 -9.27
C SER A 180 7.10 -4.54 -10.13
N ALA A 181 6.90 -5.75 -9.58
CA ALA A 181 6.26 -6.83 -10.32
C ALA A 181 4.78 -6.56 -10.62
N PHE A 182 4.06 -5.88 -9.71
CA PHE A 182 2.68 -5.48 -9.95
C PHE A 182 2.58 -4.48 -11.10
N ILE A 183 3.42 -3.43 -11.09
CA ILE A 183 3.42 -2.40 -12.12
C ILE A 183 3.85 -2.96 -13.48
N GLU A 184 4.78 -3.91 -13.51
CA GLU A 184 5.20 -4.58 -14.75
C GLU A 184 4.05 -5.41 -15.36
N GLN A 185 3.29 -6.11 -14.52
CA GLN A 185 2.15 -6.94 -14.96
C GLN A 185 0.89 -6.12 -15.27
N PHE A 186 0.69 -5.00 -14.56
CA PHE A 186 -0.50 -4.15 -14.65
C PHE A 186 -0.08 -2.67 -14.83
N PRO A 187 0.52 -2.32 -15.97
CA PRO A 187 1.09 -0.97 -16.18
C PRO A 187 0.02 0.12 -16.34
N ASP A 188 -1.18 -0.25 -16.75
CA ASP A 188 -2.31 0.66 -16.96
C ASP A 188 -2.93 1.04 -15.61
N GLN A 189 -2.52 2.18 -15.07
CA GLN A 189 -2.98 2.71 -13.78
C GLN A 189 -3.55 4.12 -13.96
N PRO A 190 -4.51 4.55 -13.11
CA PRO A 190 -5.10 5.87 -13.21
C PRO A 190 -4.05 6.97 -13.01
N ALA A 191 -4.11 8.01 -13.84
CA ALA A 191 -3.28 9.19 -13.67
C ALA A 191 -3.84 10.12 -12.59
N LEU A 192 -2.95 10.79 -11.86
CA LEU A 192 -3.30 11.93 -11.01
C LEU A 192 -3.13 13.23 -11.79
N ASP A 193 -4.12 14.12 -11.68
CA ASP A 193 -4.00 15.48 -12.21
C ASP A 193 -2.89 16.26 -11.50
N SER A 194 -2.82 16.11 -10.18
CA SER A 194 -1.73 16.63 -9.36
C SER A 194 -1.54 15.80 -8.09
N LEU A 195 -0.29 15.48 -7.77
CA LEU A 195 0.06 14.85 -6.51
C LEU A 195 0.10 15.90 -5.39
N TRP A 196 -0.81 15.75 -4.43
CA TRP A 196 -0.90 16.62 -3.26
C TRP A 196 0.40 16.60 -2.44
N ALA A 197 0.77 17.75 -1.86
CA ALA A 197 1.93 17.86 -0.98
C ALA A 197 1.59 17.39 0.43
N GLY A 198 2.20 16.31 0.90
CA GLY A 198 1.94 15.75 2.23
C GLY A 198 2.88 14.61 2.59
N SER A 199 2.70 14.10 3.80
CA SER A 199 3.44 13.00 4.42
C SER A 199 2.48 12.06 5.12
N TRP A 200 3.00 10.98 5.70
CA TRP A 200 2.25 10.10 6.60
C TRP A 200 2.29 10.55 8.08
N VAL A 201 2.96 11.68 8.35
CA VAL A 201 3.01 12.41 9.64
C VAL A 201 2.12 13.64 9.54
#